data_AF-A0A7Y5TCW6-F1
#
_entry.id   AF-A0A7Y5TCW6-F1
#
_cell.length_a   1.000
_cell.length_b   1.000
_cell.length_c   1.000
_cell.angle_alpha   90.00
_cell.angle_beta   90.00
_cell.angle_gamma   90.00
#
_symmetry.space_group_name_H-M   'P 1'
#
loop_
_entity.id
_entity.type
_entity.pdbx_description
1 polymer ?
#
loop_
_entity_poly.entity_id
_entity_poly.type
_entity_poly.pdbx_seq_one_letter_code
_entity_poly.pdbx_strand_id
1 'polypeptide(L)'
;MPPRPRRAGARRGSISPELQSAIRAEAERLAAMPDPVLTTKAVGDLFAAIDRELDRVAKVRLKAVRELRRGGWSYDRIAAATGLSKGRVAQLVKDDRQPASVRAAGRTST
;
A
#
# COMPACT_ATOMS: atom_id res chain seq x y z
N MET A 1 -5.31 -18.58 21.21
CA MET A 1 -4.92 -17.15 21.30
C MET A 1 -6.14 -16.30 20.99
N PRO A 2 -6.60 -15.41 21.89
CA PRO A 2 -7.74 -14.55 21.60
C PRO A 2 -7.38 -13.54 20.48
N PRO A 3 -8.34 -13.12 19.63
CA PRO A 3 -8.09 -12.13 18.60
C PRO A 3 -7.62 -10.82 19.24
N ARG A 4 -6.49 -10.28 18.77
CA ARG A 4 -5.94 -9.01 19.27
C ARG A 4 -7.00 -7.90 19.15
N PRO A 5 -7.18 -7.06 20.19
CA PRO A 5 -8.12 -5.94 20.13
C PRO A 5 -7.81 -5.07 18.90
N ARG A 6 -8.85 -4.78 18.12
CA ARG A 6 -8.75 -3.95 16.91
C ARG A 6 -8.18 -2.60 17.30
N ARG A 7 -7.03 -2.22 16.72
CA ARG A 7 -6.47 -0.86 16.88
C ARG A 7 -7.55 0.15 16.53
N ALA A 8 -7.68 1.23 17.30
CA ALA A 8 -8.56 2.35 16.96
C ALA A 8 -8.27 2.80 15.52
N GLY A 9 -9.28 2.80 14.65
CA GLY A 9 -9.14 3.09 13.22
C GLY A 9 -8.88 1.88 12.30
N ALA A 10 -8.89 0.65 12.81
CA ALA A 10 -8.78 -0.56 12.01
C ALA A 10 -10.02 -0.75 11.10
N ARG A 11 -9.93 -0.29 9.86
CA ARG A 11 -10.90 -0.61 8.81
C ARG A 11 -10.77 -2.08 8.42
N ARG A 12 -11.88 -2.75 8.12
CA ARG A 12 -11.86 -4.07 7.49
C ARG A 12 -11.38 -3.86 6.04
N GLY A 13 -10.06 -3.84 5.85
CA GLY A 13 -9.48 -3.82 4.52
C GLY A 13 -9.91 -5.07 3.75
N SER A 14 -9.98 -4.95 2.43
CA SER A 14 -10.17 -6.08 1.53
C SER A 14 -8.91 -6.28 0.70
N ILE A 15 -8.60 -7.54 0.41
CA ILE A 15 -7.66 -7.94 -0.63
C ILE A 15 -8.44 -8.79 -1.62
N SER A 16 -7.98 -8.86 -2.87
CA SER A 16 -8.65 -9.70 -3.87
C SER A 16 -8.52 -11.18 -3.51
N PRO A 17 -9.44 -12.05 -3.95
CA PRO A 17 -9.33 -13.50 -3.74
C PRO A 17 -8.01 -14.08 -4.25
N GLU A 18 -7.49 -13.56 -5.36
CA GLU A 18 -6.24 -14.01 -5.98
C GLU A 18 -5.04 -13.67 -5.08
N LEU A 19 -4.96 -12.44 -4.58
CA LEU A 19 -3.90 -12.03 -3.65
C LEU A 19 -4.02 -12.79 -2.32
N GLN A 20 -5.24 -13.04 -1.84
CA GLN A 20 -5.45 -13.84 -0.64
C GLN A 20 -4.96 -15.27 -0.82
N SER A 21 -5.27 -15.90 -1.97
CA SER A 21 -4.82 -17.25 -2.31
C SER A 21 -3.29 -17.32 -2.38
N ALA A 22 -2.65 -16.35 -3.06
CA ALA A 22 -1.20 -16.29 -3.16
C ALA A 22 -0.51 -16.16 -1.79
N ILE A 23 -1.04 -15.31 -0.89
CA ILE A 23 -0.50 -15.15 0.47
C ILE A 23 -0.63 -16.44 1.27
N ARG A 24 -1.74 -17.18 1.14
CA ARG A 24 -1.91 -18.47 1.83
C ARG A 24 -0.94 -19.52 1.32
N ALA A 25 -0.83 -19.68 0.00
CA ALA A 25 0.10 -20.63 -0.61
C ALA A 25 1.54 -20.36 -0.17
N GLU A 26 1.93 -19.08 -0.08
CA GLU A 26 3.25 -18.70 0.38
C GLU A 26 3.49 -19.02 1.87
N ALA A 27 2.47 -18.79 2.72
CA ALA A 27 2.54 -19.17 4.13
C ALA A 27 2.65 -20.70 4.31
N GLU A 28 1.91 -21.48 3.53
CA GLU A 28 1.97 -22.95 3.53
C GLU A 28 3.34 -23.46 3.08
N ARG A 29 3.89 -22.88 2.00
CA ARG A 29 5.24 -23.19 1.52
C ARG A 29 6.31 -22.97 2.60
N LEU A 30 6.23 -21.84 3.31
CA LEU A 30 7.16 -21.51 4.40
C LEU A 30 6.98 -22.44 5.61
N ALA A 31 5.74 -22.79 5.95
CA ALA A 31 5.44 -23.71 7.05
C ALA A 31 5.93 -25.15 6.79
N ALA A 32 6.03 -25.56 5.52
CA ALA A 32 6.52 -26.87 5.11
C ALA A 32 8.06 -27.00 5.15
N MET A 33 8.79 -25.92 5.46
CA MET A 33 10.26 -25.96 5.52
C MET A 33 10.75 -26.72 6.79
N PRO A 34 11.73 -27.63 6.65
CA PRO A 34 12.14 -28.53 7.73
C PRO A 34 13.04 -27.89 8.80
N ASP A 35 13.79 -26.84 8.46
CA ASP A 35 14.73 -26.18 9.36
C ASP A 35 14.15 -24.86 9.89
N PRO A 36 13.85 -24.74 11.19
CA PRO A 36 13.31 -23.53 11.80
C PRO A 36 14.16 -22.27 11.59
N VAL A 37 15.48 -22.40 11.51
CA VAL A 37 16.39 -21.27 11.26
C VAL A 37 16.22 -20.78 9.82
N LEU A 38 16.20 -21.70 8.84
CA LEU A 38 15.95 -21.35 7.45
C LEU A 38 14.53 -20.79 7.25
N THR A 39 13.53 -21.34 7.92
CA THR A 39 12.15 -20.82 7.89
C THR A 39 12.10 -19.39 8.38
N THR A 40 12.74 -19.10 9.51
CA THR A 40 12.76 -17.74 10.09
C THR A 40 13.42 -16.74 9.14
N LYS A 41 14.53 -17.12 8.52
CA LYS A 41 15.20 -16.29 7.51
C LYS A 41 14.31 -16.04 6.29
N ALA A 42 13.71 -17.11 5.74
CA ALA A 42 12.84 -17.01 4.57
C ALA A 42 11.59 -16.16 4.82
N VAL A 43 11.00 -16.24 6.02
CA VAL A 43 9.90 -15.35 6.44
C VAL A 43 10.36 -13.89 6.48
N GLY A 44 11.55 -13.62 7.02
CA GLY A 44 12.14 -12.28 7.02
C GLY A 44 12.34 -11.74 5.60
N ASP A 45 12.87 -12.56 4.70
CA ASP A 45 13.06 -12.21 3.29
C ASP A 45 11.72 -11.95 2.59
N LEU A 46 10.67 -12.72 2.90
CA LEU A 46 9.32 -12.49 2.41
C LEU A 46 8.76 -11.16 2.92
N PHE A 47 8.89 -10.84 4.20
CA PHE A 47 8.44 -9.54 4.72
C PHE A 47 9.14 -8.37 4.02
N ALA A 48 10.45 -8.45 3.84
CA ALA A 48 11.20 -7.43 3.10
C ALA A 48 10.74 -7.33 1.63
N ALA A 49 10.38 -8.45 0.98
CA ALA A 49 9.81 -8.44 -0.36
C ALA A 49 8.41 -7.81 -0.40
N ILE A 50 7.53 -8.17 0.53
CA ILE A 50 6.18 -7.61 0.64
C ILE A 50 6.22 -6.11 0.91
N ASP A 51 7.13 -5.63 1.75
CA ASP A 51 7.28 -4.19 2.04
C ASP A 51 7.55 -3.37 0.76
N ARG A 52 8.35 -3.91 -0.17
CA ARG A 52 8.58 -3.29 -1.48
C ARG A 52 7.32 -3.22 -2.33
N GLU A 53 6.51 -4.26 -2.32
CA GLU A 53 5.23 -4.29 -3.06
C GLU A 53 4.16 -3.40 -2.40
N LEU A 54 4.13 -3.33 -1.07
CA LEU A 54 3.30 -2.39 -0.32
C LEU A 54 3.64 -0.94 -0.65
N ASP A 55 4.91 -0.60 -0.91
CA ASP A 55 5.29 0.74 -1.37
C ASP A 55 4.70 1.05 -2.77
N ARG A 56 4.61 0.07 -3.67
CA ARG A 56 3.92 0.25 -4.96
C ARG A 56 2.44 0.56 -4.77
N VAL A 57 1.76 -0.15 -3.88
CA VAL A 57 0.36 0.13 -3.53
C VAL A 57 0.23 1.51 -2.87
N ALA A 58 1.16 1.88 -2.00
CA ALA A 58 1.18 3.19 -1.35
C ALA A 58 1.31 4.34 -2.36
N LYS A 59 2.10 4.15 -3.42
CA LYS A 59 2.23 5.10 -4.54
C LYS A 59 0.91 5.33 -5.28
N VAL A 60 0.05 4.32 -5.41
CA VAL A 60 -1.31 4.49 -5.97
C VAL A 60 -2.11 5.49 -5.14
N ARG A 61 -2.12 5.36 -3.81
CA ARG A 61 -2.79 6.32 -2.92
C ARG A 61 -2.18 7.72 -3.02
N LEU A 62 -0.86 7.82 -3.07
CA LEU A 62 -0.16 9.10 -3.25
C LEU A 62 -0.61 9.81 -4.54
N LYS A 63 -0.67 9.08 -5.65
CA LYS A 63 -1.13 9.60 -6.93
C LYS A 63 -2.57 10.11 -6.85
N ALA A 64 -3.49 9.29 -6.32
CA ALA A 64 -4.90 9.65 -6.19
C ALA A 64 -5.12 10.91 -5.34
N VAL A 65 -4.44 11.02 -4.18
CA VAL A 65 -4.53 12.22 -3.31
C VAL A 65 -4.02 13.47 -4.02
N ARG A 66 -2.94 13.37 -4.80
CA ARG A 66 -2.45 14.52 -5.60
C ARG A 66 -3.38 14.87 -6.74
N GLU A 67 -4.00 13.91 -7.41
CA GLU A 67 -4.99 14.18 -8.46
C GLU A 67 -6.19 14.94 -7.91
N LEU A 68 -6.68 14.58 -6.71
CA LEU A 68 -7.71 15.36 -6.01
C LEU A 68 -7.25 16.81 -5.76
N ARG A 69 -6.01 17.01 -5.29
CA ARG A 69 -5.45 18.36 -5.09
C ARG A 69 -5.33 19.14 -6.40
N ARG A 70 -4.88 18.52 -7.49
CA ARG A 70 -4.80 19.14 -8.82
C ARG A 70 -6.18 19.50 -9.35
N GLY A 71 -7.20 18.72 -9.01
CA GLY A 71 -8.61 19.01 -9.29
C GLY A 71 -9.25 20.05 -8.35
N GLY A 72 -8.47 20.75 -7.53
CA GLY A 72 -8.95 21.85 -6.69
C GLY A 72 -9.55 21.44 -5.33
N TRP A 73 -9.53 20.15 -4.96
CA TRP A 73 -10.11 19.72 -3.69
C TRP A 73 -9.28 20.19 -2.50
N SER A 74 -9.89 20.85 -1.51
CA SER A 74 -9.20 21.28 -0.29
C SER A 74 -8.70 20.08 0.56
N TYR A 75 -7.70 20.30 1.41
CA TYR A 75 -7.20 19.28 2.34
C TYR A 75 -8.31 18.73 3.25
N ASP A 76 -9.18 19.60 3.74
CA ASP A 76 -10.30 19.22 4.61
C ASP A 76 -11.33 18.35 3.87
N ARG A 77 -11.64 18.70 2.62
CA ARG A 77 -12.54 17.90 1.77
C ARG A 77 -11.99 16.50 1.52
N ILE A 78 -10.68 16.39 1.24
CA ILE A 78 -10.03 15.09 1.02
C ILE A 78 -10.02 14.27 2.32
N ALA A 79 -9.69 14.91 3.45
CA ALA A 79 -9.69 14.26 4.76
C ALA A 79 -11.07 13.68 5.10
N ALA A 80 -12.13 14.48 4.95
CA ALA A 80 -13.49 14.05 5.19
C ALA A 80 -13.91 12.88 4.27
N ALA A 81 -13.63 12.98 2.96
CA ALA A 81 -14.06 11.95 2.00
C ALA A 81 -13.30 10.62 2.12
N THR A 82 -12.04 10.65 2.55
CA THR A 82 -11.17 9.44 2.64
C THR A 82 -11.06 8.88 4.07
N GLY A 83 -11.58 9.63 5.05
CA GLY A 83 -11.37 9.39 6.46
C GLY A 83 -9.90 9.41 6.87
N LEU A 84 -9.03 10.08 6.11
CA LEU A 84 -7.65 10.36 6.51
C LEU A 84 -7.63 11.61 7.40
N SER A 85 -6.67 11.71 8.31
CA SER A 85 -6.45 12.98 9.01
C SER A 85 -5.93 14.05 8.05
N LYS A 86 -6.24 15.33 8.31
CA LYS A 86 -5.72 16.47 7.52
C LYS A 86 -4.20 16.46 7.41
N GLY A 87 -3.51 16.16 8.52
CA GLY A 87 -2.05 16.00 8.56
C GLY A 87 -1.56 14.87 7.66
N ARG A 88 -2.26 13.73 7.64
CA ARG A 88 -1.91 12.62 6.74
C ARG A 88 -2.10 12.99 5.27
N VAL A 89 -3.16 13.72 4.93
CA VAL A 89 -3.34 14.25 3.57
C VAL A 89 -2.18 15.20 3.20
N ALA A 90 -1.79 16.11 4.10
CA ALA A 90 -0.67 17.02 3.86
C ALA A 90 0.66 16.29 3.59
N GLN A 91 0.96 15.24 4.36
CA GLN A 91 2.12 14.38 4.13
C GLN A 91 2.06 13.69 2.77
N LEU A 92 0.93 13.06 2.43
CA LEU A 92 0.76 12.34 1.16
C LEU A 92 0.89 13.28 -0.05
N VAL A 93 0.46 14.54 0.07
CA VAL A 93 0.64 15.52 -0.99
C VAL A 93 2.11 15.92 -1.16
N LYS A 94 2.90 15.95 -0.08
CA LYS A 94 4.31 16.36 -0.11
C LYS A 94 5.31 15.21 -0.33
N ASP A 95 4.88 13.95 -0.31
CA ASP A 95 5.77 12.78 -0.35
C ASP A 95 6.52 12.64 -1.69
N ASP A 96 7.86 12.60 -1.65
CA ASP A 96 8.71 12.60 -2.84
C ASP A 96 8.82 11.24 -3.54
N ARG A 97 8.29 10.16 -2.95
CA ARG A 97 8.33 8.80 -3.54
C ARG A 97 7.40 8.61 -4.74
N GLN A 98 6.97 9.69 -5.39
CA GLN A 98 6.03 9.60 -6.49
C GLN A 98 6.66 9.04 -7.76
N PRO A 99 5.90 8.21 -8.51
CA PRO A 99 6.27 7.95 -9.90
C PRO A 99 6.18 9.27 -10.67
N ALA A 100 7.20 9.55 -11.49
CA ALA A 100 7.17 10.69 -12.41
C ALA A 100 5.85 10.65 -13.19
N SER A 101 5.18 11.80 -13.30
CA SER A 101 3.90 11.87 -13.99
C SER A 101 4.09 11.41 -15.45
N VAL A 102 3.26 10.47 -15.91
CA VAL A 102 3.12 10.14 -17.34
C VAL A 102 2.51 11.37 -18.04
N ARG A 103 3.35 12.36 -18.33
CA ARG A 103 3.05 13.56 -19.10
C ARG A 103 4.24 13.84 -20.02
N ALA A 104 4.52 12.92 -20.94
CA ALA A 104 5.46 13.14 -22.05
C ALA A 104 5.29 12.16 -23.24
N ALA A 105 4.14 11.50 -23.41
CA ALA A 105 3.92 10.56 -24.52
C ALA A 105 2.81 11.02 -25.49
N GLY A 106 2.79 12.31 -25.82
CA GLY A 106 1.77 12.90 -26.68
C GLY A 106 2.23 14.09 -27.51
N ARG A 107 3.52 14.14 -27.86
CA ARG A 107 4.05 15.10 -28.86
C ARG A 107 5.06 14.40 -29.77
N THR A 108 4.52 13.72 -30.77
CA THR A 108 5.14 13.43 -32.07
C THR A 108 4.04 13.77 -33.07
N SER A 109 4.05 15.00 -33.60
CA SER A 109 4.63 15.29 -34.92
C SER A 109 4.02 14.43 -36.01
N THR A 110 2.98 14.96 -36.65
CA THR A 110 2.81 14.93 -38.11
C THR A 110 2.23 16.27 -38.52
#